data_AF-A0A2N2TMP2-F1
#
_entry.id   AF-A0A2N2TMP2-F1
#
_cell.length_a   1.000
_cell.length_b   1.000
_cell.length_c   1.000
_cell.angle_alpha   90.00
_cell.angle_beta   90.00
_cell.angle_gamma   90.00
#
_symmetry.space_group_name_H-M   'P 1'
#
loop_
_entity.id
_entity.type
_entity.pdbx_description
1 polymer ?
#
loop_
_entity_poly.entity_id
_entity_poly.type
_entity_poly.pdbx_seq_one_letter_code
_entity_poly.pdbx_strand_id
1 'polypeptide(L)'
;MTAQVSIDRDIAEENLMLLDARSRMLNETRFFPAIARWGMCSETVNEVRSLEATMIERAADCLAPLFGFIDLDETVVQAIESTDIAGQARQRDEVDAVIAEENLALLLTRWSSCKQSPVHAQAVFGLSTRLIDSLRRATISDLRRASRRGVRLGAVTVRPQYFFHAGRNLWLQRSQRTNLAICNSRRGAY
;
A
#
# COMPACT_ATOMS: atom_id res chain seq x y z
N MET A 1 -6.20 -26.49 -1.08
CA MET A 1 -5.53 -25.21 -0.76
C MET A 1 -6.46 -24.41 0.14
N THR A 2 -6.00 -24.00 1.32
CA THR A 2 -6.80 -23.26 2.30
C THR A 2 -6.82 -21.76 1.96
N ALA A 3 -7.91 -21.06 2.29
CA ALA A 3 -8.09 -19.63 2.00
C ALA A 3 -6.92 -18.76 2.51
N GLN A 4 -6.29 -19.14 3.62
CA GLN A 4 -5.13 -18.46 4.19
C GLN A 4 -3.93 -18.40 3.24
N VAL A 5 -3.63 -19.50 2.52
CA VAL A 5 -2.50 -19.57 1.58
C VAL A 5 -2.72 -18.65 0.38
N SER A 6 -3.98 -18.40 0.00
CA SER A 6 -4.31 -17.45 -1.06
C SER A 6 -4.05 -16.00 -0.64
N ILE A 7 -4.47 -15.63 0.58
CA ILE A 7 -4.35 -14.25 1.06
C ILE A 7 -2.89 -13.88 1.34
N ASP A 8 -2.12 -14.79 1.91
CA ASP A 8 -0.69 -14.58 2.18
C ASP A 8 0.09 -14.31 0.88
N ARG A 9 -0.30 -14.98 -0.21
CA ARG A 9 0.24 -14.74 -1.55
C ARG A 9 -0.17 -13.39 -2.11
N ASP A 10 -1.44 -13.00 -1.95
CA ASP A 10 -1.95 -11.70 -2.41
C ASP A 10 -1.19 -10.53 -1.73
N ILE A 11 -0.81 -10.67 -0.45
CA ILE A 11 -0.03 -9.66 0.28
C ILE A 11 1.39 -9.53 -0.29
N ALA A 12 2.08 -10.65 -0.51
CA ALA A 12 3.43 -10.63 -1.07
C ALA A 12 3.46 -10.07 -2.50
N GLU A 13 2.48 -10.43 -3.33
CA GLU A 13 2.33 -9.91 -4.70
C GLU A 13 2.05 -8.40 -4.69
N GLU A 14 1.17 -7.93 -3.80
CA GLU A 14 0.92 -6.50 -3.62
C GLU A 14 2.19 -5.75 -3.17
N ASN A 15 2.87 -6.26 -2.16
CA ASN A 15 4.08 -5.66 -1.62
C ASN A 15 5.13 -5.46 -2.72
N LEU A 16 5.35 -6.50 -3.53
CA LEU A 16 6.32 -6.47 -4.62
C LEU A 16 5.92 -5.46 -5.70
N MET A 17 4.67 -5.55 -6.18
CA MET A 17 4.18 -4.69 -7.24
C MET A 17 4.24 -3.21 -6.86
N LEU A 18 3.80 -2.85 -5.66
CA LEU A 18 3.79 -1.46 -5.21
C LEU A 18 5.20 -0.94 -4.88
N LEU A 19 6.05 -1.77 -4.26
CA LEU A 19 7.42 -1.36 -3.91
C LEU A 19 8.29 -1.20 -5.15
N ASP A 20 8.19 -2.12 -6.12
CA ASP A 20 8.91 -2.04 -7.39
C ASP A 20 8.49 -0.79 -8.18
N ALA A 21 7.18 -0.55 -8.32
CA ALA A 21 6.66 0.63 -9.00
C ALA A 21 7.20 1.92 -8.37
N ARG A 22 7.13 2.04 -7.04
CA ARG A 22 7.67 3.21 -6.33
C ARG A 22 9.17 3.36 -6.50
N SER A 23 9.94 2.28 -6.42
CA SER A 23 11.39 2.33 -6.62
C SER A 23 11.77 2.82 -8.02
N ARG A 24 11.11 2.29 -9.06
CA ARG A 24 11.31 2.74 -10.45
C ARG A 24 11.03 4.23 -10.60
N MET A 25 9.89 4.69 -10.10
CA MET A 25 9.53 6.09 -10.22
C MET A 25 10.43 7.02 -9.39
N LEU A 26 10.89 6.62 -8.19
CA LEU A 26 11.82 7.42 -7.38
C LEU A 26 13.19 7.60 -8.05
N ASN A 27 13.58 6.65 -8.90
CA ASN A 27 14.82 6.71 -9.67
C ASN A 27 14.69 7.54 -10.96
N GLU A 28 13.47 7.89 -11.36
CA GLU A 28 13.22 8.75 -12.51
C GLU A 28 13.15 10.23 -12.10
N THR A 29 14.13 11.03 -12.53
CA THR A 29 14.31 12.45 -12.14
C THR A 29 13.07 13.32 -12.36
N ARG A 30 12.23 12.99 -13.36
CA ARG A 30 10.99 13.71 -13.67
C ARG A 30 9.94 13.65 -12.56
N PHE A 31 9.97 12.62 -11.72
CA PHE A 31 8.97 12.43 -10.65
C PHE A 31 9.40 13.00 -9.30
N PHE A 32 10.63 13.50 -9.19
CA PHE A 32 11.19 14.03 -7.95
C PHE A 32 10.36 15.19 -7.33
N PRO A 33 9.82 16.15 -8.10
CA PRO A 33 8.97 17.22 -7.55
C PRO A 33 7.63 16.72 -6.98
N ALA A 34 7.20 15.52 -7.36
CA ALA A 34 5.90 14.95 -6.99
C ALA A 34 5.97 13.95 -5.83
N ILE A 35 7.16 13.73 -5.25
CA ILE A 35 7.38 12.77 -4.14
C ILE A 35 6.44 13.00 -2.96
N ALA A 36 6.13 14.26 -2.65
CA ALA A 36 5.19 14.63 -1.59
C ALA A 36 3.78 14.02 -1.78
N ARG A 37 3.38 13.74 -3.02
CA ARG A 37 2.07 13.15 -3.36
C ARG A 37 2.00 11.63 -3.09
N TRP A 38 3.13 10.96 -2.83
CA TRP A 38 3.18 9.51 -2.67
C TRP A 38 3.03 9.04 -1.21
N GLY A 39 2.83 9.98 -0.29
CA GLY A 39 2.63 9.67 1.13
C GLY A 39 3.85 8.99 1.74
N MET A 40 5.06 9.44 1.39
CA MET A 40 6.32 8.96 1.97
C MET A 40 7.07 10.11 2.61
N CYS A 41 7.65 9.88 3.79
CA CYS A 41 8.63 10.79 4.35
C CYS A 41 9.96 10.69 3.58
N SER A 42 10.81 11.71 3.72
CA SER A 42 12.13 11.78 3.07
C SER A 42 13.02 10.59 3.41
N GLU A 43 12.94 10.07 4.64
CA GLU A 43 13.68 8.89 5.09
C GLU A 43 13.26 7.64 4.31
N THR A 44 11.96 7.38 4.17
CA THR A 44 11.45 6.25 3.38
C THR A 44 11.87 6.37 1.92
N VAL A 45 11.80 7.58 1.35
CA VAL A 45 12.24 7.85 -0.03
C VAL A 45 13.70 7.48 -0.22
N ASN A 46 14.57 7.91 0.69
CA ASN A 46 16.00 7.63 0.60
C ASN A 46 16.29 6.12 0.68
N GLU A 47 15.63 5.42 1.60
CA GLU A 47 15.82 3.97 1.73
C GLU A 47 15.31 3.22 0.50
N VAL A 48 14.09 3.48 0.04
CA VAL A 48 13.51 2.80 -1.13
C VAL A 48 14.32 3.07 -2.40
N ARG A 49 14.77 4.31 -2.61
CA ARG A 49 15.61 4.66 -3.78
C ARG A 49 16.96 3.95 -3.77
N SER A 50 17.47 3.59 -2.59
CA SER A 50 18.75 2.88 -2.44
C SER A 50 18.66 1.37 -2.67
N LEU A 51 17.47 0.82 -2.90
CA LEU A 51 17.26 -0.62 -3.10
C LEU A 51 17.51 -1.01 -4.56
N GLU A 52 18.34 -2.03 -4.76
CA GLU A 52 18.45 -2.74 -6.04
C GLU A 52 17.31 -3.75 -6.20
N ALA A 53 17.08 -4.25 -7.42
CA ALA A 53 16.00 -5.19 -7.74
C ALA A 53 15.92 -6.39 -6.78
N THR A 54 17.06 -7.05 -6.51
CA THR A 54 17.11 -8.19 -5.58
C THR A 54 16.79 -7.79 -4.12
N MET A 55 17.05 -6.54 -3.74
CA MET A 55 16.74 -6.02 -2.40
C MET A 55 15.26 -5.68 -2.28
N ILE A 56 14.63 -5.24 -3.38
CA ILE A 56 13.18 -5.01 -3.47
C ILE A 56 12.44 -6.33 -3.29
N GLU A 57 12.82 -7.36 -4.04
CA GLU A 57 12.22 -8.70 -3.92
C GLU A 57 12.29 -9.21 -2.47
N ARG A 58 13.45 -9.10 -1.83
CA ARG A 58 13.62 -9.49 -0.42
C ARG A 58 12.78 -8.67 0.56
N ALA A 59 12.69 -7.36 0.35
CA ALA A 59 11.89 -6.49 1.21
C ALA A 59 10.39 -6.75 1.02
N ALA A 60 9.96 -7.12 -0.19
CA ALA A 60 8.58 -7.45 -0.48
C ALA A 60 8.17 -8.86 -0.02
N ASP A 61 9.13 -9.79 0.13
CA ASP A 61 8.93 -11.16 0.61
C ASP A 61 8.61 -11.21 2.11
N CYS A 62 7.46 -10.67 2.48
CA CYS A 62 6.90 -10.80 3.80
C CYS A 62 5.37 -10.86 3.74
N LEU A 63 4.78 -11.47 4.77
CA LEU A 63 3.33 -11.64 4.90
C LEU A 63 2.64 -10.45 5.59
N ALA A 64 3.41 -9.41 5.92
CA ALA A 64 2.86 -8.19 6.48
C ALA A 64 2.61 -7.18 5.36
N PRO A 65 1.47 -6.46 5.37
CA PRO A 65 1.23 -5.41 4.39
C PRO A 65 2.19 -4.24 4.61
N LEU A 66 3.05 -3.97 3.64
CA LEU A 66 3.95 -2.81 3.65
C LEU A 66 3.20 -1.50 3.37
N PHE A 67 2.06 -1.63 2.70
CA PHE A 67 1.19 -0.55 2.29
C PHE A 67 -0.17 -0.65 2.97
N GLY A 68 -0.77 0.50 3.23
CA GLY A 68 -2.10 0.60 3.83
C GLY A 68 -2.75 1.93 3.48
N PHE A 69 -3.98 2.15 3.97
CA PHE A 69 -4.67 3.42 3.71
C PHE A 69 -4.03 4.57 4.50
N ILE A 70 -3.91 5.75 3.88
CA ILE A 70 -3.28 6.96 4.46
C ILE A 70 -4.06 7.48 5.66
N ASP A 71 -5.37 7.59 5.48
CA ASP A 71 -6.26 8.35 6.36
C ASP A 71 -7.45 7.50 6.80
N LEU A 72 -8.15 8.07 7.80
CA LEU A 72 -9.43 7.65 8.35
C LEU A 72 -10.29 6.90 7.32
N ASP A 73 -10.80 5.74 7.74
CA ASP A 73 -11.71 4.88 6.98
C ASP A 73 -12.79 5.65 6.20
N GLU A 74 -13.23 6.80 6.71
CA GLU A 74 -14.15 7.72 6.05
C GLU A 74 -13.73 8.15 4.64
N THR A 75 -12.46 8.48 4.38
CA THR A 75 -12.01 8.93 3.05
C THR A 75 -12.15 7.80 2.02
N VAL A 76 -11.82 6.58 2.44
CA VAL A 76 -11.94 5.38 1.58
C VAL A 76 -13.41 5.03 1.37
N VAL A 77 -14.21 5.06 2.43
CA VAL A 77 -15.66 4.83 2.37
C VAL A 77 -16.32 5.85 1.44
N GLN A 78 -16.02 7.15 1.59
CA GLN A 78 -16.51 8.20 0.70
C GLN A 78 -16.07 7.97 -0.74
N ALA A 79 -14.82 7.57 -0.98
CA ALA A 79 -14.32 7.31 -2.32
C ALA A 79 -15.09 6.16 -3.01
N ILE A 80 -15.47 5.13 -2.26
CA ILE A 80 -16.23 3.97 -2.74
C ILE A 80 -17.71 4.33 -2.94
N GLU A 81 -18.36 4.87 -1.91
CA GLU A 81 -19.80 5.06 -1.83
C GLU A 81 -20.30 6.30 -2.57
N SER A 82 -19.45 7.31 -2.76
CA SER A 82 -19.85 8.49 -3.51
C SER A 82 -20.14 8.12 -4.98
N THR A 83 -21.28 8.60 -5.46
CA THR A 83 -21.70 8.58 -6.86
C THR A 83 -21.19 9.79 -7.62
N ASP A 84 -20.84 10.87 -6.90
CA ASP A 84 -20.30 12.09 -7.49
C ASP A 84 -18.92 11.83 -8.07
N ILE A 85 -18.78 12.09 -9.36
CA ILE A 85 -17.47 12.19 -10.02
C ILE A 85 -16.86 13.54 -9.62
N ALA A 86 -16.55 13.72 -8.33
CA ALA A 86 -15.91 14.93 -7.86
C ALA A 86 -14.48 14.97 -8.44
N GLY A 87 -14.24 15.87 -9.40
CA GLY A 87 -12.90 16.24 -9.88
C GLY A 87 -12.54 15.83 -11.31
N GLN A 88 -13.39 16.08 -12.32
CA GLN A 88 -13.01 15.93 -13.74
C GLN A 88 -12.30 17.16 -14.35
N ALA A 89 -11.95 18.19 -13.56
CA ALA A 89 -11.38 19.45 -14.08
C ALA A 89 -9.90 19.70 -13.73
N ARG A 90 -9.15 18.70 -13.26
CA ARG A 90 -7.68 18.77 -13.19
C ARG A 90 -7.10 17.93 -14.32
N GLN A 91 -6.17 18.50 -15.10
CA GLN A 91 -5.33 17.71 -16.01
C GLN A 91 -4.62 16.65 -15.17
N ARG A 92 -4.98 15.38 -15.39
CA ARG A 92 -4.28 14.26 -14.76
C ARG A 92 -2.91 14.17 -15.38
N ASP A 93 -1.88 14.25 -14.54
CA ASP A 93 -0.51 13.99 -14.96
C ASP A 93 -0.17 12.49 -14.87
N GLU A 94 1.01 12.12 -15.34
CA GLU A 94 1.49 10.73 -15.28
C GLU A 94 1.55 10.19 -13.84
N VAL A 95 1.78 11.07 -12.85
CA VAL A 95 1.80 10.69 -11.43
C VAL A 95 0.41 10.32 -10.93
N ASP A 96 -0.64 11.07 -11.32
CA ASP A 96 -2.02 10.74 -10.99
C ASP A 96 -2.45 9.39 -11.57
N ALA A 97 -1.96 9.04 -12.76
CA ALA A 97 -2.23 7.74 -13.37
C ALA A 97 -1.65 6.60 -12.52
N VAL A 98 -0.39 6.71 -12.08
CA VAL A 98 0.22 5.69 -11.22
C VAL A 98 -0.43 5.63 -9.84
N ILE A 99 -0.76 6.78 -9.23
CA ILE A 99 -1.50 6.81 -7.97
C ILE A 99 -2.85 6.08 -8.11
N ALA A 100 -3.53 6.22 -9.24
CA ALA A 100 -4.80 5.54 -9.48
C ALA A 100 -4.64 4.01 -9.65
N GLU A 101 -3.53 3.55 -10.21
CA GLU A 101 -3.17 2.13 -10.28
C GLU A 101 -2.84 1.58 -8.90
N GLU A 102 -2.02 2.27 -8.11
CA GLU A 102 -1.70 1.88 -6.74
C GLU A 102 -2.95 1.85 -5.85
N ASN A 103 -3.83 2.84 -5.98
CA ASN A 103 -5.11 2.85 -5.28
C ASN A 103 -5.96 1.62 -5.64
N LEU A 104 -6.03 1.27 -6.92
CA LEU A 104 -6.82 0.12 -7.39
C LEU A 104 -6.27 -1.19 -6.84
N ALA A 105 -4.95 -1.38 -6.89
CA ALA A 105 -4.27 -2.52 -6.31
C ALA A 105 -4.63 -2.71 -4.83
N LEU A 106 -4.44 -1.65 -4.02
CA LEU A 106 -4.74 -1.68 -2.60
C LEU A 106 -6.21 -2.01 -2.32
N LEU A 107 -7.12 -1.37 -3.06
CA LEU A 107 -8.56 -1.59 -2.93
C LEU A 107 -8.94 -3.03 -3.27
N LEU A 108 -8.38 -3.62 -4.32
CA LEU A 108 -8.68 -4.99 -4.74
C LEU A 108 -8.22 -6.02 -3.72
N THR A 109 -7.00 -5.89 -3.18
CA THR A 109 -6.48 -6.80 -2.15
C THR A 109 -7.34 -6.75 -0.89
N ARG A 110 -7.70 -5.55 -0.41
CA ARG A 110 -8.56 -5.40 0.79
C ARG A 110 -9.97 -5.88 0.51
N TRP A 111 -10.52 -5.57 -0.66
CA TRP A 111 -11.84 -6.06 -1.08
C TRP A 111 -11.91 -7.58 -1.10
N SER A 112 -10.93 -8.24 -1.71
CA SER A 112 -10.81 -9.71 -1.72
C SER A 112 -10.75 -10.26 -0.30
N SER A 113 -9.88 -9.70 0.55
CA SER A 113 -9.76 -10.11 1.95
C SER A 113 -11.06 -9.93 2.74
N CYS A 114 -11.76 -8.81 2.59
CA CYS A 114 -13.04 -8.57 3.25
C CYS A 114 -14.14 -9.55 2.81
N LYS A 115 -14.11 -10.00 1.55
CA LYS A 115 -15.05 -11.01 1.04
C LYS A 115 -14.74 -12.41 1.56
N GLN A 116 -13.46 -12.74 1.74
CA GLN A 116 -13.02 -14.06 2.21
C GLN A 116 -13.09 -14.20 3.74
N SER A 117 -12.56 -13.22 4.48
CA SER A 117 -12.52 -13.22 5.95
C SER A 117 -12.46 -11.80 6.52
N PRO A 118 -13.59 -11.26 7.03
CA PRO A 118 -13.63 -9.97 7.74
C PRO A 118 -12.67 -9.89 8.93
N VAL A 119 -12.53 -11.00 9.68
CA VAL A 119 -11.65 -11.08 10.86
C VAL A 119 -10.19 -10.94 10.44
N HIS A 120 -9.79 -11.61 9.36
CA HIS A 120 -8.44 -11.45 8.81
C HIS A 120 -8.21 -10.02 8.32
N ALA A 121 -9.19 -9.45 7.61
CA ALA A 121 -9.06 -8.10 7.08
C ALA A 121 -8.88 -7.05 8.19
N GLN A 122 -9.59 -7.21 9.31
CA GLN A 122 -9.42 -6.38 10.50
C GLN A 122 -8.06 -6.62 11.18
N ALA A 123 -7.66 -7.87 11.38
CA ALA A 123 -6.44 -8.21 12.12
C ALA A 123 -5.15 -7.85 11.36
N VAL A 124 -5.12 -8.07 10.04
CA VAL A 124 -3.91 -7.91 9.22
C VAL A 124 -3.81 -6.53 8.60
N PHE A 125 -4.91 -6.02 8.03
CA PHE A 125 -4.91 -4.71 7.37
C PHE A 125 -5.34 -3.56 8.29
N GLY A 126 -5.86 -3.86 9.49
CA GLY A 126 -6.30 -2.86 10.46
C GLY A 126 -7.57 -2.12 10.04
N LEU A 127 -8.42 -2.72 9.21
CA LEU A 127 -9.65 -2.08 8.70
C LEU A 127 -10.71 -2.03 9.80
N SER A 128 -11.45 -0.92 9.93
CA SER A 128 -12.62 -0.90 10.81
C SER A 128 -13.77 -1.72 10.22
N THR A 129 -14.72 -2.07 11.09
CA THR A 129 -15.98 -2.73 10.71
C THR A 129 -16.72 -1.95 9.62
N ARG A 130 -16.75 -0.61 9.71
CA ARG A 130 -17.46 0.23 8.73
C ARG A 130 -16.82 0.13 7.34
N LEU A 131 -15.50 0.19 7.26
CA LEU A 131 -14.79 0.06 5.98
C LEU A 131 -14.94 -1.34 5.39
N ILE A 132 -14.88 -2.37 6.24
CA ILE A 132 -15.15 -3.76 5.83
C ILE A 132 -16.55 -3.88 5.22
N ASP A 133 -17.57 -3.33 5.87
CA ASP A 133 -18.95 -3.38 5.37
C ASP A 133 -19.13 -2.60 4.05
N SER A 134 -18.44 -1.47 3.90
CA SER A 134 -18.43 -0.72 2.65
C SER A 134 -17.77 -1.51 1.52
N LEU A 135 -16.57 -2.05 1.74
CA LEU A 135 -15.86 -2.90 0.77
C LEU A 135 -16.67 -4.17 0.43
N ARG A 136 -17.31 -4.81 1.40
CA ARG A 136 -18.14 -6.00 1.14
C ARG A 136 -19.37 -5.68 0.27
N ARG A 137 -19.86 -4.45 0.25
CA ARG A 137 -20.98 -4.03 -0.60
C ARG A 137 -20.53 -3.50 -1.95
N ALA A 138 -19.28 -3.04 -2.07
CA ALA A 138 -18.72 -2.50 -3.29
C ALA A 138 -18.60 -3.53 -4.43
N THR A 139 -18.80 -3.04 -5.66
CA THR A 139 -18.51 -3.74 -6.90
C THR A 139 -17.12 -3.37 -7.44
N ILE A 140 -16.58 -4.16 -8.36
CA ILE A 140 -15.32 -3.83 -9.07
C ILE A 140 -15.41 -2.46 -9.77
N SER A 141 -16.60 -2.09 -10.28
CA SER A 141 -16.83 -0.77 -10.89
C SER A 141 -16.62 0.35 -9.88
N ASP A 142 -17.12 0.17 -8.65
CA ASP A 142 -16.96 1.15 -7.57
C ASP A 142 -15.49 1.33 -7.19
N LEU A 143 -14.73 0.23 -7.11
CA LEU A 143 -13.29 0.29 -6.82
C LEU A 143 -12.50 1.00 -7.92
N ARG A 144 -12.82 0.73 -9.20
CA ARG A 144 -12.22 1.43 -10.35
C ARG A 144 -12.57 2.90 -10.40
N ARG A 145 -13.80 3.27 -9.98
CA ARG A 145 -14.23 4.66 -9.85
C ARG A 145 -13.44 5.33 -8.72
N ALA A 146 -13.43 4.72 -7.54
CA ALA A 146 -12.74 5.22 -6.35
C ALA A 146 -11.25 5.46 -6.60
N SER A 147 -10.57 4.52 -7.28
CA SER A 147 -9.14 4.62 -7.55
C SER A 147 -8.77 5.85 -8.39
N ARG A 148 -9.69 6.32 -9.24
CA ARG A 148 -9.50 7.43 -10.18
C ARG A 148 -9.97 8.79 -9.64
N ARG A 149 -10.33 8.91 -8.36
CA ARG A 149 -10.85 10.17 -7.78
C ARG A 149 -9.80 11.28 -7.59
N GLY A 150 -8.53 11.04 -7.94
CA GLY A 150 -7.46 12.04 -7.77
C GLY A 150 -7.06 12.27 -6.31
N VAL A 151 -7.41 11.33 -5.42
CA VAL A 151 -7.00 11.31 -4.01
C VAL A 151 -6.06 10.13 -3.82
N ARG A 152 -4.97 10.34 -3.07
CA ARG A 152 -4.09 9.24 -2.67
C ARG A 152 -4.76 8.48 -1.54
N LEU A 153 -5.07 7.20 -1.77
CA LEU A 153 -5.65 6.35 -0.73
C LEU A 153 -4.57 5.61 0.05
N GLY A 154 -3.42 5.31 -0.56
CA GLY A 154 -2.39 4.44 0.00
C GLY A 154 -1.09 5.11 0.43
N ALA A 155 -0.49 4.64 1.52
CA ALA A 155 0.86 4.99 1.94
C ALA A 155 1.66 3.77 2.38
N VAL A 156 2.97 3.97 2.52
CA VAL A 156 3.84 3.04 3.25
C VAL A 156 3.47 3.11 4.73
N THR A 157 3.22 1.95 5.33
CA THR A 157 2.83 1.86 6.75
C THR A 157 3.97 1.40 7.66
N VAL A 158 5.04 0.87 7.07
CA VAL A 158 6.24 0.46 7.81
C VAL A 158 7.19 1.63 8.05
N ARG A 159 8.05 1.49 9.05
CA ARG A 159 9.09 2.49 9.32
C ARG A 159 10.16 2.45 8.22
N PRO A 160 10.82 3.56 7.88
CA PRO A 160 11.90 3.57 6.88
C PRO A 160 12.98 2.51 7.12
N GLN A 161 13.32 2.27 8.40
CA GLN A 161 14.33 1.29 8.82
C GLN A 161 14.00 -0.14 8.38
N TYR A 162 12.71 -0.45 8.13
CA TYR A 162 12.31 -1.73 7.59
C TYR A 162 13.03 -2.02 6.28
N PHE A 163 13.05 -1.08 5.34
CA PHE A 163 13.68 -1.27 4.02
C PHE A 163 15.20 -1.46 4.13
N PHE A 164 15.84 -0.76 5.06
CA PHE A 164 17.26 -0.98 5.36
C PHE A 164 17.51 -2.41 5.85
N HIS A 165 16.73 -2.89 6.82
CA HIS A 165 16.91 -4.20 7.43
C HIS A 165 16.49 -5.36 6.52
N ALA A 166 15.32 -5.27 5.89
CA ALA A 166 14.76 -6.31 5.02
C ALA A 166 15.45 -6.33 3.65
N GLY A 167 15.71 -5.15 3.09
CA GLY A 167 16.29 -4.99 1.77
C GLY A 167 17.80 -5.13 1.76
N ARG A 168 18.53 -4.32 2.54
CA ARG A 168 19.99 -4.16 2.36
C ARG A 168 20.84 -5.06 3.26
N ASN A 169 20.37 -5.42 4.44
CA ASN A 169 21.19 -6.09 5.45
C ASN A 169 20.69 -7.51 5.81
N LEU A 170 21.06 -8.47 4.96
CA LEU A 170 20.72 -9.89 5.10
C LEU A 170 21.18 -10.51 6.43
N TRP A 171 22.31 -10.04 6.95
CA TRP A 171 22.82 -10.53 8.24
C TRP A 171 21.93 -10.06 9.39
N LEU A 172 21.55 -8.77 9.40
CA LEU A 172 20.60 -8.23 10.39
C LEU A 172 19.20 -8.85 10.28
N GLN A 173 18.73 -9.14 9.07
CA GLN A 173 17.46 -9.84 8.86
C GLN A 173 17.45 -11.21 9.57
N ARG A 174 18.57 -11.93 9.53
CA ARG A 174 18.73 -13.24 10.15
C ARG A 174 18.98 -13.16 11.66
N SER A 175 19.75 -12.18 12.11
CA SER A 175 20.18 -12.06 13.51
C SER A 175 19.24 -11.23 14.40
N GLN A 176 18.43 -10.34 13.84
CA GLN A 176 17.59 -9.39 14.57
C GLN A 176 16.12 -9.38 14.12
N ARG A 177 15.51 -10.57 14.07
CA ARG A 177 14.10 -10.77 13.68
C ARG A 177 13.12 -9.91 14.48
N THR A 178 13.38 -9.67 15.76
CA THR A 178 12.56 -8.80 16.62
C THR A 178 12.61 -7.33 16.17
N ASN A 179 13.79 -6.81 15.80
CA ASN A 179 13.92 -5.44 15.31
C ASN A 179 13.22 -5.28 13.96
N LEU A 180 13.30 -6.28 13.09
CA LEU A 180 12.57 -6.30 11.83
C LEU A 180 11.05 -6.26 12.07
N ALA A 181 10.54 -7.05 13.03
CA ALA A 181 9.13 -7.04 13.41
C ALA A 181 8.69 -5.68 13.99
N ILE A 182 9.55 -4.99 14.76
CA ILE A 182 9.30 -3.64 15.27
C ILE A 182 9.27 -2.59 14.15
N CYS A 183 10.11 -2.75 13.12
CA CYS A 183 10.09 -1.84 11.97
C CYS A 183 8.87 -2.07 11.07
N ASN A 184 8.35 -3.29 11.07
CA ASN A 184 7.15 -3.71 10.37
C ASN A 184 5.85 -3.37 11.12
N SER A 185 5.93 -3.03 12.42
CA SER A 185 4.75 -2.60 13.16
C SER A 185 4.43 -1.13 12.86
N ARG A 186 3.17 -0.90 12.48
CA ARG A 186 2.63 0.44 12.22
C ARG A 186 2.93 1.36 13.41
N ARG A 187 3.59 2.50 13.17
CA ARG A 187 3.41 3.65 14.05
C ARG A 187 1.99 4.16 13.81
N GLY A 188 1.28 4.51 14.88
CA GLY A 188 0.03 5.25 14.78
C GLY A 188 0.24 6.46 13.87
N ALA A 189 -0.76 6.74 13.03
CA ALA A 189 -0.80 7.81 12.06
C ALA A 189 -0.28 9.14 12.65
N TYR A 190 0.51 9.87 11.85
CA TYR A 190 0.77 11.28 12.09
C TYR A 190 -0.48 12.10 11.77
#